data_AF-A0A0W1LBI1-F1
#
_entry.id   AF-A0A0W1LBI1-F1
#
_cell.length_a   1.000
_cell.length_b   1.000
_cell.length_c   1.000
_cell.angle_alpha   90.00
_cell.angle_beta   90.00
_cell.angle_gamma   90.00
#
_symmetry.space_group_name_H-M   'P 1'
#
loop_
_entity.id
_entity.type
_entity.pdbx_description
1 polymer ?
#
loop_
_entity_poly.entity_id
_entity_poly.type
_entity_poly.pdbx_seq_one_letter_code
_entity_poly.pdbx_strand_id
1 'polypeptide(L)'
;MRKVKRITLCLLAFSLPSFAVTLDDVNHAHKAIQTQLYSTDPLNTLDINELQLHINTLETATREMKFDAVNFAIILNAQLSAAELINKKHHFNGEPIDVSQVQDFLDDLDTLSELSDIKLNNLQYNAGHIAAHQLQNKGLAHRYWSECGINGHAGCMNILATSYESGEFVVEKDLNKAVTWHTRVVGTGTRWNCAGVYSSLRLAILSSSGVETHKPTEHWLEQITLLRGQRIEETDNVDVCSPDMEYIAHYTMHGFEQKWLDKLASLNINKDNTTRSGRASWVANFANAQSLNVLTPTLDLMYDDHRRCSAIEEFALKNKGNKVELDLIHSYISNLDPEHCATYQATVARLRDLAVP
;
A
#
# COMPACT_ATOMS: atom_id res chain seq x y z
N MET A 1 -32.24 -4.93 21.95
CA MET A 1 -33.65 -4.91 21.49
C MET A 1 -33.98 -3.57 20.82
N ARG A 2 -33.85 -3.48 19.49
CA ARG A 2 -34.44 -2.41 18.68
C ARG A 2 -35.12 -3.08 17.49
N LYS A 3 -36.43 -2.83 17.34
CA LYS A 3 -37.34 -3.51 16.41
C LYS A 3 -37.09 -3.03 14.99
N VAL A 4 -36.82 -3.97 14.08
CA VAL A 4 -36.95 -3.74 12.63
C VAL A 4 -38.43 -3.78 12.28
N LYS A 5 -38.99 -2.65 11.84
CA LYS A 5 -40.27 -2.58 11.15
C LYS A 5 -40.00 -2.49 9.65
N ARG A 6 -40.42 -3.49 8.87
CA ARG A 6 -40.89 -3.26 7.49
C ARG A 6 -42.13 -4.10 7.23
N ILE A 7 -43.04 -3.43 6.54
CA ILE A 7 -44.46 -3.72 6.35
C ILE A 7 -44.62 -4.83 5.31
N THR A 8 -45.42 -5.85 5.62
CA THR A 8 -45.80 -6.91 4.69
C THR A 8 -46.82 -6.37 3.70
N LEU A 9 -46.42 -6.21 2.43
CA LEU A 9 -47.34 -6.02 1.31
C LEU A 9 -47.31 -7.30 0.46
N CYS A 10 -48.38 -8.10 0.52
CA CYS A 10 -48.55 -9.29 -0.30
C CYS A 10 -48.70 -8.89 -1.78
N LEU A 11 -47.63 -9.08 -2.55
CA LEU A 11 -47.69 -9.20 -4.01
C LEU A 11 -47.54 -10.69 -4.35
N LEU A 12 -48.51 -11.21 -5.11
CA LEU A 12 -48.49 -12.55 -5.67
C LEU A 12 -47.28 -12.68 -6.61
N ALA A 13 -46.20 -13.28 -6.13
CA ALA A 13 -45.04 -13.63 -6.94
C ALA A 13 -45.26 -15.01 -7.57
N PHE A 14 -45.15 -15.08 -8.89
CA PHE A 14 -44.85 -16.34 -9.57
C PHE A 14 -43.52 -16.85 -9.02
N SER A 15 -43.56 -17.91 -8.22
CA SER A 15 -42.36 -18.56 -7.70
C SER A 15 -41.70 -19.34 -8.84
N LEU A 16 -40.76 -18.71 -9.54
CA LEU A 16 -39.66 -19.49 -10.10
C LEU A 16 -38.93 -20.17 -8.93
N PRO A 17 -38.45 -21.41 -9.07
CA PRO A 17 -37.63 -22.01 -8.04
C PRO A 17 -36.35 -21.18 -7.94
N SER A 18 -36.27 -20.33 -6.92
CA SER A 18 -34.98 -19.89 -6.40
C SER A 18 -34.33 -21.18 -5.90
N PHE A 19 -33.37 -21.70 -6.67
CA PHE A 19 -32.50 -22.75 -6.15
C PHE A 19 -31.78 -22.12 -4.95
N ALA A 20 -32.00 -22.70 -3.76
CA ALA A 20 -31.34 -22.23 -2.55
C ALA A 20 -29.82 -22.32 -2.75
N VAL A 21 -29.09 -21.29 -2.33
CA VAL A 21 -27.62 -21.27 -2.44
C VAL A 21 -27.03 -22.39 -1.61
N THR A 22 -26.10 -23.14 -2.18
CA THR A 22 -25.43 -24.27 -1.54
C THR A 22 -24.02 -23.89 -1.06
N LEU A 23 -23.43 -24.72 -0.19
CA LEU A 23 -22.03 -24.54 0.22
C LEU A 23 -21.06 -24.69 -0.96
N ASP A 24 -21.41 -25.50 -1.96
CA ASP A 24 -20.61 -25.65 -3.18
C ASP A 24 -20.60 -24.36 -4.00
N ASP A 25 -21.74 -23.65 -4.07
CA ASP A 25 -21.84 -22.34 -4.72
C ASP A 25 -20.98 -21.30 -3.99
N VAL A 26 -20.98 -21.31 -2.65
CA VAL A 26 -20.14 -20.44 -1.82
C VAL A 26 -18.65 -20.69 -2.08
N ASN A 27 -18.24 -21.96 -2.04
CA ASN A 27 -16.85 -22.35 -2.30
C ASN A 27 -16.42 -21.99 -3.72
N HIS A 28 -17.30 -22.18 -4.70
CA HIS A 28 -17.06 -21.81 -6.09
C HIS A 28 -16.88 -20.29 -6.24
N ALA A 29 -17.81 -19.50 -5.71
CA ALA A 29 -17.75 -18.04 -5.75
C ALA A 29 -16.49 -17.49 -5.04
N HIS A 30 -16.19 -17.99 -3.84
CA HIS A 30 -14.98 -17.62 -3.12
C HIS A 30 -13.72 -17.93 -3.93
N LYS A 31 -13.61 -19.14 -4.50
CA LYS A 31 -12.46 -19.54 -5.32
C LYS A 31 -12.32 -18.67 -6.57
N ALA A 32 -13.42 -18.39 -7.27
CA ALA A 32 -13.41 -17.57 -8.48
C ALA A 32 -12.92 -16.14 -8.18
N ILE A 33 -13.43 -15.53 -7.09
CA ILE A 33 -12.94 -14.22 -6.61
C ILE A 33 -11.45 -14.28 -6.31
N GLN A 34 -10.98 -15.29 -5.56
CA GLN A 34 -9.55 -15.43 -5.25
C GLN A 34 -8.69 -15.57 -6.53
N THR A 35 -9.13 -16.37 -7.50
CA THR A 35 -8.45 -16.51 -8.80
C THR A 35 -8.33 -15.17 -9.51
N GLN A 36 -9.38 -14.35 -9.50
CA GLN A 36 -9.34 -13.03 -10.12
C GLN A 36 -8.42 -12.05 -9.37
N LEU A 37 -8.40 -12.08 -8.03
CA LEU A 37 -7.56 -11.21 -7.21
C LEU A 37 -6.06 -11.46 -7.40
N TYR A 38 -5.67 -12.70 -7.72
CA TYR A 38 -4.29 -13.08 -8.00
C TYR A 38 -3.96 -13.12 -9.49
N SER A 39 -4.88 -12.70 -10.37
CA SER A 39 -4.61 -12.63 -11.80
C SER A 39 -3.55 -11.57 -12.10
N THR A 40 -2.67 -11.88 -13.05
CA THR A 40 -1.72 -10.91 -13.62
C THR A 40 -2.30 -10.13 -14.78
N ASP A 41 -3.57 -10.38 -15.14
CA ASP A 41 -4.20 -9.76 -16.27
C ASP A 41 -4.43 -8.26 -16.05
N PRO A 42 -4.37 -7.43 -17.10
CA PRO A 42 -4.62 -6.00 -16.99
C PRO A 42 -6.02 -5.69 -16.44
N LEU A 43 -6.15 -4.65 -15.59
CA LEU A 43 -7.42 -4.29 -14.96
C LEU A 43 -8.57 -4.07 -15.97
N ASN A 44 -8.29 -3.61 -17.19
CA ASN A 44 -9.32 -3.38 -18.20
C ASN A 44 -9.99 -4.68 -18.69
N THR A 45 -9.35 -5.85 -18.57
CA THR A 45 -9.92 -7.16 -18.96
C THR A 45 -10.84 -7.76 -17.91
N LEU A 46 -10.90 -7.19 -16.71
CA LEU A 46 -11.72 -7.67 -15.59
C LEU A 46 -13.21 -7.80 -15.94
N ASP A 47 -13.82 -8.97 -15.78
CA ASP A 47 -15.29 -9.09 -15.90
C ASP A 47 -15.96 -8.68 -14.58
N ILE A 48 -16.46 -7.45 -14.53
CA ILE A 48 -17.14 -6.91 -13.34
C ILE A 48 -18.50 -7.56 -13.11
N ASN A 49 -19.15 -8.07 -14.16
CA ASN A 49 -20.47 -8.71 -14.02
C ASN A 49 -20.33 -10.09 -13.39
N GLU A 50 -19.29 -10.84 -13.79
CA GLU A 50 -18.96 -12.13 -13.19
C GLU A 50 -18.58 -11.98 -11.71
N LEU A 51 -17.72 -10.99 -11.38
CA LEU A 51 -17.40 -10.70 -9.98
C LEU A 51 -18.62 -10.29 -9.16
N GLN A 52 -19.49 -9.45 -9.72
CA GLN A 52 -20.72 -9.05 -9.04
C GLN A 52 -21.65 -10.24 -8.80
N LEU A 53 -21.74 -11.18 -9.75
CA LEU A 53 -22.52 -12.41 -9.57
C LEU A 53 -21.98 -13.23 -8.40
N HIS A 54 -20.66 -13.38 -8.27
CA HIS A 54 -20.05 -14.06 -7.14
C HIS A 54 -20.31 -13.35 -5.81
N ILE A 55 -20.23 -12.01 -5.77
CA ILE A 55 -20.62 -11.22 -4.59
C ILE A 55 -22.08 -11.50 -4.20
N ASN A 56 -23.00 -11.44 -5.15
CA ASN A 56 -24.43 -11.66 -4.90
C ASN A 56 -24.72 -13.08 -4.36
N THR A 57 -23.98 -14.09 -4.84
CA THR A 57 -24.04 -15.46 -4.30
C THR A 57 -23.60 -15.50 -2.83
N LEU A 58 -22.49 -14.83 -2.50
CA LEU A 58 -21.98 -14.76 -1.12
C LEU A 58 -22.91 -13.96 -0.19
N GLU A 59 -23.52 -12.87 -0.66
CA GLU A 59 -24.53 -12.11 0.09
C GLU A 59 -25.79 -12.94 0.35
N THR A 60 -26.22 -13.74 -0.62
CA THR A 60 -27.37 -14.62 -0.44
C THR A 60 -27.05 -15.73 0.55
N ALA A 61 -25.87 -16.34 0.46
CA ALA A 61 -25.41 -17.34 1.42
C ALA A 61 -25.36 -16.79 2.85
N THR A 62 -24.81 -15.60 3.08
CA THR A 62 -24.70 -15.00 4.42
C THR A 62 -26.06 -14.65 5.03
N ARG A 63 -27.10 -14.45 4.22
CA ARG A 63 -28.49 -14.28 4.69
C ARG A 63 -29.21 -15.60 4.98
N GLU A 64 -28.96 -16.63 4.19
CA GLU A 64 -29.73 -17.87 4.20
C GLU A 64 -29.07 -19.00 5.03
N MET A 65 -27.76 -18.92 5.22
CA MET A 65 -26.94 -19.93 5.90
C MET A 65 -26.36 -19.37 7.20
N LYS A 66 -25.96 -20.27 8.11
CA LYS A 66 -25.23 -19.90 9.33
C LYS A 66 -23.75 -20.20 9.15
N PHE A 67 -22.92 -19.18 9.36
CA PHE A 67 -21.47 -19.30 9.43
C PHE A 67 -20.99 -18.96 10.84
N ASP A 68 -19.93 -19.64 11.30
CA ASP A 68 -19.16 -19.13 12.43
C ASP A 68 -18.39 -17.86 12.04
N ALA A 69 -17.87 -17.14 13.04
CA ALA A 69 -17.19 -15.87 12.83
C ALA A 69 -15.99 -15.97 11.88
N VAL A 70 -15.26 -17.09 11.90
CA VAL A 70 -14.06 -17.30 11.06
C VAL A 70 -14.47 -17.48 9.60
N ASN A 71 -15.46 -18.32 9.34
CA ASN A 71 -15.96 -18.55 7.98
C ASN A 71 -16.67 -17.31 7.43
N PHE A 72 -17.40 -16.58 8.27
CA PHE A 72 -18.00 -15.30 7.88
C PHE A 72 -16.92 -14.26 7.50
N ALA A 73 -15.82 -14.18 8.26
CA ALA A 73 -14.70 -13.30 7.91
C ALA A 73 -14.08 -13.65 6.55
N ILE A 74 -13.95 -14.94 6.21
CA ILE A 74 -13.42 -15.36 4.90
C ILE A 74 -14.35 -14.88 3.77
N ILE A 75 -15.66 -15.06 3.93
CA ILE A 75 -16.65 -14.62 2.96
C ILE A 75 -16.61 -13.10 2.81
N LEU A 76 -16.62 -12.37 3.93
CA LEU A 76 -16.59 -10.92 3.94
C LEU A 76 -15.33 -10.34 3.30
N ASN A 77 -14.17 -10.99 3.52
CA ASN A 77 -12.93 -10.61 2.85
C ASN A 77 -13.04 -10.73 1.33
N ALA A 78 -13.64 -11.81 0.82
CA ALA A 78 -13.83 -12.00 -0.60
C ALA A 78 -14.80 -10.96 -1.18
N GLN A 79 -15.89 -10.65 -0.48
CA GLN A 79 -16.85 -9.61 -0.86
C GLN A 79 -16.19 -8.23 -0.94
N LEU A 80 -15.49 -7.80 0.13
CA LEU A 80 -14.76 -6.52 0.16
C LEU A 80 -13.72 -6.44 -0.96
N SER A 81 -12.91 -7.49 -1.15
CA SER A 81 -11.84 -7.48 -2.16
C SER A 81 -12.39 -7.44 -3.58
N ALA A 82 -13.48 -8.18 -3.87
CA ALA A 82 -14.13 -8.16 -5.17
C ALA A 82 -14.78 -6.80 -5.46
N ALA A 83 -15.50 -6.23 -4.49
CA ALA A 83 -16.11 -4.92 -4.63
C ALA A 83 -15.06 -3.81 -4.79
N GLU A 84 -13.94 -3.91 -4.07
CA GLU A 84 -12.81 -3.00 -4.24
C GLU A 84 -12.27 -3.04 -5.69
N LEU A 85 -12.12 -4.24 -6.26
CA LEU A 85 -11.60 -4.44 -7.60
C LEU A 85 -12.57 -3.93 -8.69
N ILE A 86 -13.88 -4.13 -8.52
CA ILE A 86 -14.92 -3.55 -9.39
C ILE A 86 -14.81 -2.02 -9.36
N ASN A 87 -14.76 -1.42 -8.17
CA ASN A 87 -14.66 0.02 -7.99
C ASN A 87 -13.35 0.61 -8.54
N LYS A 88 -12.24 -0.13 -8.45
CA LYS A 88 -10.97 0.23 -9.11
C LYS A 88 -11.11 0.27 -10.62
N LYS A 89 -11.84 -0.67 -11.24
CA LYS A 89 -12.09 -0.64 -12.69
C LYS A 89 -12.99 0.54 -13.09
N HIS A 90 -14.04 0.84 -12.34
CA HIS A 90 -14.86 2.03 -12.59
C HIS A 90 -14.02 3.30 -12.52
N HIS A 91 -13.21 3.46 -11.47
CA HIS A 91 -12.28 4.58 -11.35
C HIS A 91 -11.33 4.68 -12.55
N PHE A 92 -10.71 3.56 -12.94
CA PHE A 92 -9.80 3.48 -14.09
C PHE A 92 -10.46 3.93 -15.40
N ASN A 93 -11.75 3.65 -15.57
CA ASN A 93 -12.53 4.05 -16.74
C ASN A 93 -13.08 5.50 -16.66
N GLY A 94 -12.87 6.20 -15.54
CA GLY A 94 -13.50 7.51 -15.29
C GLY A 94 -15.01 7.43 -15.04
N GLU A 95 -15.50 6.26 -14.61
CA GLU A 95 -16.90 6.01 -14.28
C GLU A 95 -17.18 6.33 -12.81
N PRO A 96 -18.42 6.73 -12.46
CA PRO A 96 -18.80 6.94 -11.06
C PRO A 96 -18.69 5.61 -10.29
N ILE A 97 -18.21 5.70 -9.05
CA ILE A 97 -18.08 4.56 -8.15
C ILE A 97 -19.31 4.50 -7.24
N ASP A 98 -19.99 3.34 -7.19
CA ASP A 98 -21.01 3.08 -6.17
C ASP A 98 -20.35 2.50 -4.93
N VAL A 99 -20.47 3.23 -3.82
CA VAL A 99 -19.87 2.86 -2.54
C VAL A 99 -20.86 2.22 -1.57
N SER A 100 -22.13 2.07 -1.95
CA SER A 100 -23.18 1.57 -1.05
C SER A 100 -22.92 0.13 -0.60
N GLN A 101 -22.67 -0.78 -1.53
CA GLN A 101 -22.37 -2.18 -1.22
C GLN A 101 -21.10 -2.33 -0.37
N VAL A 102 -20.08 -1.52 -0.65
CA VAL A 102 -18.84 -1.52 0.14
C VAL A 102 -19.10 -1.02 1.56
N GLN A 103 -19.92 0.02 1.74
CA GLN A 103 -20.30 0.51 3.06
C GLN A 103 -21.03 -0.58 3.86
N ASP A 104 -21.95 -1.32 3.24
CA ASP A 104 -22.65 -2.44 3.89
C ASP A 104 -21.66 -3.52 4.39
N PHE A 105 -20.65 -3.87 3.58
CA PHE A 105 -19.61 -4.81 4.00
C PHE A 105 -18.71 -4.28 5.12
N LEU A 106 -18.44 -2.98 5.16
CA LEU A 106 -17.70 -2.37 6.27
C LEU A 106 -18.53 -2.36 7.57
N ASP A 107 -19.84 -2.15 7.47
CA ASP A 107 -20.75 -2.24 8.62
C ASP A 107 -20.83 -3.68 9.15
N ASP A 108 -20.81 -4.68 8.25
CA ASP A 108 -20.69 -6.11 8.62
C ASP A 108 -19.34 -6.42 9.29
N LEU A 109 -18.24 -5.80 8.83
CA LEU A 109 -16.92 -5.94 9.44
C LEU A 109 -16.89 -5.36 10.86
N ASP A 110 -17.46 -4.17 11.04
CA ASP A 110 -17.56 -3.54 12.36
C ASP A 110 -18.40 -4.39 13.30
N THR A 111 -19.54 -4.91 12.84
CA THR A 111 -20.39 -5.83 13.61
C THR A 111 -19.64 -7.10 14.01
N LEU A 112 -18.89 -7.70 13.07
CA LEU A 112 -18.09 -8.90 13.34
C LEU A 112 -17.00 -8.63 14.38
N SER A 113 -16.36 -7.46 14.31
CA SER A 113 -15.32 -7.02 15.26
C SER A 113 -15.88 -6.82 16.67
N GLU A 114 -17.12 -6.33 16.81
CA GLU A 114 -17.78 -6.16 18.11
C GLU A 114 -18.22 -7.49 18.75
N LEU A 115 -18.58 -8.48 17.92
CA LEU A 115 -19.19 -9.72 18.37
C LEU A 115 -18.21 -10.88 18.53
N SER A 116 -16.94 -10.71 18.14
CA SER A 116 -15.97 -11.80 18.16
C SER A 116 -14.54 -11.33 18.50
N ASP A 117 -13.77 -12.22 19.13
CA ASP A 117 -12.36 -11.95 19.47
C ASP A 117 -11.38 -12.37 18.35
N ILE A 118 -11.88 -12.65 17.14
CA ILE A 118 -11.01 -13.12 16.05
C ILE A 118 -10.18 -11.96 15.51
N LYS A 119 -8.94 -12.25 15.10
CA LYS A 119 -8.06 -11.25 14.51
C LYS A 119 -8.41 -11.04 13.04
N LEU A 120 -9.01 -9.89 12.73
CA LEU A 120 -9.50 -9.52 11.39
C LEU A 120 -8.44 -8.76 10.56
N ASN A 121 -7.16 -8.94 10.89
CA ASN A 121 -6.07 -8.08 10.46
C ASN A 121 -6.02 -7.78 8.94
N ASN A 122 -6.16 -8.80 8.08
CA ASN A 122 -6.13 -8.61 6.63
C ASN A 122 -7.39 -7.89 6.12
N LEU A 123 -8.56 -8.19 6.71
CA LEU A 123 -9.81 -7.50 6.37
C LEU A 123 -9.72 -6.03 6.77
N GLN A 124 -9.25 -5.74 7.99
CA GLN A 124 -9.04 -4.37 8.47
C GLN A 124 -8.01 -3.63 7.61
N TYR A 125 -6.94 -4.30 7.16
CA TYR A 125 -5.98 -3.71 6.23
C TYR A 125 -6.66 -3.25 4.93
N ASN A 126 -7.45 -4.13 4.30
CA ASN A 126 -8.18 -3.82 3.07
C ASN A 126 -9.28 -2.77 3.30
N ALA A 127 -10.03 -2.87 4.41
CA ALA A 127 -11.05 -1.92 4.82
C ALA A 127 -10.49 -0.50 4.98
N GLY A 128 -9.27 -0.38 5.51
CA GLY A 128 -8.60 0.91 5.60
C GLY A 128 -8.28 1.53 4.23
N HIS A 129 -7.83 0.73 3.25
CA HIS A 129 -7.61 1.18 1.87
C HIS A 129 -8.91 1.63 1.21
N ILE A 130 -9.96 0.85 1.36
CA ILE A 130 -11.30 1.18 0.88
C ILE A 130 -11.78 2.50 1.50
N ALA A 131 -11.67 2.63 2.82
CA ALA A 131 -12.08 3.83 3.53
C ALA A 131 -11.28 5.06 3.08
N ALA A 132 -9.97 4.92 2.87
CA ALA A 132 -9.11 6.01 2.40
C ALA A 132 -9.44 6.45 0.97
N HIS A 133 -9.53 5.50 0.04
CA HIS A 133 -9.48 5.81 -1.39
C HIS A 133 -10.86 5.78 -2.08
N GLN A 134 -11.82 5.02 -1.57
CA GLN A 134 -13.18 4.95 -2.15
C GLN A 134 -14.17 5.81 -1.37
N LEU A 135 -14.11 5.78 -0.05
CA LEU A 135 -14.99 6.59 0.81
C LEU A 135 -14.42 7.96 1.14
N GLN A 136 -13.15 8.21 0.84
CA GLN A 136 -12.42 9.44 1.21
C GLN A 136 -12.52 9.76 2.72
N ASN A 137 -12.64 8.71 3.54
CA ASN A 137 -12.80 8.80 4.98
C ASN A 137 -11.49 8.44 5.69
N LYS A 138 -10.60 9.43 5.77
CA LYS A 138 -9.28 9.29 6.43
C LYS A 138 -9.37 8.84 7.89
N GLY A 139 -10.41 9.27 8.62
CA GLY A 139 -10.61 8.88 10.03
C GLY A 139 -10.98 7.41 10.17
N LEU A 140 -11.87 6.92 9.32
CA LEU A 140 -12.23 5.51 9.26
C LEU A 140 -11.05 4.63 8.83
N ALA A 141 -10.29 5.09 7.83
CA ALA A 141 -9.07 4.40 7.40
C ALA A 141 -8.05 4.28 8.54
N HIS A 142 -7.79 5.38 9.25
CA HIS A 142 -6.88 5.39 10.39
C HIS A 142 -7.34 4.45 11.51
N ARG A 143 -8.66 4.37 11.78
CA ARG A 143 -9.22 3.42 12.77
C ARG A 143 -8.89 1.98 12.39
N TYR A 144 -9.24 1.54 11.18
CA TYR A 144 -8.99 0.16 10.76
C TYR A 144 -7.49 -0.18 10.78
N TRP A 145 -6.64 0.69 10.24
CA TRP A 145 -5.19 0.47 10.28
C TRP A 145 -4.62 0.47 11.69
N SER A 146 -5.15 1.29 12.60
CA SER A 146 -4.75 1.27 14.01
C SER A 146 -5.06 -0.07 14.67
N GLU A 147 -6.28 -0.60 14.46
CA GLU A 147 -6.71 -1.88 15.03
C GLU A 147 -5.82 -3.05 14.55
N CYS A 148 -5.64 -3.22 13.23
CA CYS A 148 -4.78 -4.30 12.72
C CYS A 148 -3.29 -4.07 13.02
N GLY A 149 -2.85 -2.81 13.09
CA GLY A 149 -1.48 -2.45 13.47
C GLY A 149 -1.15 -2.82 14.92
N ILE A 150 -2.07 -2.55 15.86
CA ILE A 150 -1.94 -2.99 17.26
C ILE A 150 -1.80 -4.51 17.34
N ASN A 151 -2.56 -5.23 16.50
CA ASN A 151 -2.51 -6.69 16.38
C ASN A 151 -1.29 -7.25 15.63
N GLY A 152 -0.35 -6.40 15.21
CA GLY A 152 0.93 -6.80 14.62
C GLY A 152 0.90 -7.07 13.12
N HIS A 153 -0.12 -6.59 12.40
CA HIS A 153 -0.15 -6.66 10.94
C HIS A 153 0.81 -5.63 10.33
N ALA A 154 1.88 -6.10 9.66
CA ALA A 154 2.95 -5.21 9.21
C ALA A 154 2.53 -4.17 8.16
N GLY A 155 1.58 -4.49 7.28
CA GLY A 155 1.04 -3.52 6.31
C GLY A 155 0.42 -2.30 7.01
N CYS A 156 -0.52 -2.53 7.93
CA CYS A 156 -1.08 -1.50 8.79
C CYS A 156 -0.02 -0.75 9.60
N MET A 157 0.93 -1.44 10.22
CA MET A 157 2.01 -0.79 10.98
C MET A 157 2.87 0.13 10.09
N ASN A 158 3.17 -0.27 8.85
CA ASN A 158 3.86 0.58 7.88
C ASN A 158 3.05 1.85 7.57
N ILE A 159 1.75 1.72 7.33
CA ILE A 159 0.88 2.87 7.04
C ILE A 159 0.80 3.82 8.24
N LEU A 160 0.69 3.28 9.46
CA LEU A 160 0.73 4.11 10.67
C LEU A 160 2.07 4.83 10.80
N ALA A 161 3.18 4.15 10.54
CA ALA A 161 4.51 4.74 10.62
C ALA A 161 4.68 5.91 9.65
N THR A 162 4.26 5.74 8.39
CA THR A 162 4.33 6.81 7.36
C THR A 162 3.33 7.94 7.63
N SER A 163 2.16 7.63 8.21
CA SER A 163 1.18 8.64 8.64
C SER A 163 1.77 9.53 9.73
N TYR A 164 2.46 8.96 10.72
CA TYR A 164 3.16 9.74 11.75
C TYR A 164 4.39 10.48 11.20
N GLU A 165 5.04 9.99 10.14
CA GLU A 165 6.14 10.71 9.50
C GLU A 165 5.69 12.00 8.80
N SER A 166 4.51 11.96 8.16
CA SER A 166 3.97 13.03 7.33
C SER A 166 2.93 13.91 8.01
N GLY A 167 2.21 13.39 9.01
CA GLY A 167 1.01 14.02 9.58
C GLY A 167 -0.26 13.77 8.75
N GLU A 168 -0.30 12.72 7.93
CA GLU A 168 -1.48 12.32 7.15
C GLU A 168 -2.45 11.43 7.93
N PHE A 169 -3.64 11.19 7.37
CA PHE A 169 -4.65 10.30 7.94
C PHE A 169 -5.04 10.63 9.39
N VAL A 170 -5.38 11.90 9.64
CA VAL A 170 -5.90 12.45 10.91
C VAL A 170 -4.97 12.33 12.12
N VAL A 171 -3.67 12.08 11.91
CA VAL A 171 -2.66 12.15 12.98
C VAL A 171 -1.73 13.34 12.81
N GLU A 172 -1.25 13.89 13.92
CA GLU A 172 -0.16 14.87 13.88
C GLU A 172 1.16 14.18 13.57
N LYS A 173 2.05 14.90 12.88
CA LYS A 173 3.42 14.44 12.64
C LYS A 173 4.13 14.17 13.98
N ASP A 174 4.61 12.94 14.15
CA ASP A 174 5.31 12.46 15.34
C ASP A 174 6.40 11.46 14.92
N LEU A 175 7.62 11.97 14.73
CA LEU A 175 8.74 11.14 14.26
C LEU A 175 9.13 10.05 15.25
N ASN A 176 8.92 10.24 16.55
CA ASN A 176 9.21 9.23 17.56
C ASN A 176 8.24 8.03 17.44
N LYS A 177 6.95 8.31 17.19
CA LYS A 177 5.98 7.26 16.86
C LYS A 177 6.27 6.60 15.53
N ALA A 178 6.64 7.38 14.50
CA ALA A 178 7.04 6.84 13.19
C ALA A 178 8.18 5.83 13.32
N VAL A 179 9.25 6.20 14.03
CA VAL A 179 10.39 5.32 14.35
C VAL A 179 9.91 4.08 15.10
N THR A 180 9.09 4.25 16.14
CA THR A 180 8.58 3.12 16.94
C THR A 180 7.82 2.10 16.08
N TRP A 181 6.92 2.56 15.21
CA TRP A 181 6.16 1.68 14.33
C TRP A 181 7.04 1.02 13.26
N HIS A 182 7.95 1.75 12.62
CA HIS A 182 8.89 1.15 11.68
C HIS A 182 9.78 0.10 12.35
N THR A 183 10.32 0.36 13.54
CA THR A 183 11.11 -0.62 14.29
C THR A 183 10.30 -1.88 14.61
N ARG A 184 9.01 -1.76 14.95
CA ARG A 184 8.13 -2.91 15.13
C ARG A 184 7.97 -3.73 13.85
N VAL A 185 7.84 -3.09 12.70
CA VAL A 185 7.74 -3.79 11.40
C VAL A 185 9.04 -4.51 11.07
N VAL A 186 10.21 -3.88 11.26
CA VAL A 186 11.52 -4.54 11.10
C VAL A 186 11.61 -5.79 11.97
N GLY A 187 11.12 -5.72 13.21
CA GLY A 187 11.05 -6.86 14.12
C GLY A 187 10.16 -8.03 13.66
N THR A 188 9.35 -7.85 12.61
CA THR A 188 8.58 -8.95 11.98
C THR A 188 9.41 -9.77 10.98
N GLY A 189 10.61 -9.30 10.61
CA GLY A 189 11.47 -9.94 9.62
C GLY A 189 10.81 -10.04 8.24
N THR A 190 10.92 -11.22 7.63
CA THR A 190 10.36 -11.54 6.30
C THR A 190 8.94 -12.09 6.33
N ARG A 191 8.33 -12.24 7.53
CA ARG A 191 6.97 -12.79 7.70
C ARG A 191 5.93 -12.10 6.81
N TRP A 192 6.11 -10.80 6.58
CA TRP A 192 5.23 -9.97 5.77
C TRP A 192 5.93 -9.52 4.48
N ASN A 193 6.55 -10.46 3.78
CA ASN A 193 7.29 -10.23 2.54
C ASN A 193 8.35 -9.13 2.73
N CYS A 194 8.20 -8.02 1.98
CA CYS A 194 9.13 -6.91 1.95
C CYS A 194 8.84 -5.82 2.99
N ALA A 195 7.83 -5.99 3.86
CA ALA A 195 7.45 -4.95 4.82
C ALA A 195 8.61 -4.52 5.73
N GLY A 196 9.40 -5.50 6.22
CA GLY A 196 10.61 -5.23 7.01
C GLY A 196 11.68 -4.48 6.22
N VAL A 197 11.90 -4.84 4.96
CA VAL A 197 12.85 -4.16 4.05
C VAL A 197 12.48 -2.69 3.89
N TYR A 198 11.20 -2.41 3.60
CA TYR A 198 10.73 -1.03 3.42
C TYR A 198 10.77 -0.21 4.71
N SER A 199 10.45 -0.80 5.86
CA SER A 199 10.59 -0.11 7.15
C SER A 199 12.05 0.17 7.52
N SER A 200 12.96 -0.77 7.25
CA SER A 200 14.41 -0.53 7.42
C SER A 200 14.89 0.61 6.52
N LEU A 201 14.39 0.70 5.27
CA LEU A 201 14.68 1.83 4.38
C LEU A 201 14.18 3.16 4.97
N ARG A 202 12.94 3.22 5.45
CA ARG A 202 12.42 4.44 6.10
C ARG A 202 13.26 4.84 7.31
N LEU A 203 13.65 3.88 8.16
CA LEU A 203 14.52 4.16 9.31
C LEU A 203 15.91 4.67 8.90
N ALA A 204 16.49 4.13 7.82
CA ALA A 204 17.75 4.63 7.27
C ALA A 204 17.63 6.10 6.80
N ILE A 205 16.52 6.43 6.12
CA ILE A 205 16.20 7.79 5.65
C ILE A 205 15.95 8.75 6.82
N LEU A 206 15.15 8.35 7.80
CA LEU A 206 14.92 9.12 9.03
C LEU A 206 16.26 9.42 9.73
N SER A 207 17.08 8.39 9.95
CA SER A 207 18.40 8.53 10.57
C SER A 207 19.33 9.44 9.76
N SER A 208 19.39 9.28 8.43
CA SER A 208 20.30 10.06 7.58
C SER A 208 19.88 11.53 7.43
N SER A 209 18.62 11.84 7.77
CA SER A 209 18.04 13.19 7.81
C SER A 209 17.90 13.73 9.23
N GLY A 210 18.70 13.23 10.18
CA GLY A 210 18.87 13.81 11.51
C GLY A 210 17.81 13.42 12.55
N VAL A 211 16.99 12.40 12.28
CA VAL A 211 16.03 11.87 13.26
C VAL A 211 16.70 10.78 14.11
N GLU A 212 16.55 10.85 15.43
CA GLU A 212 17.02 9.78 16.32
C GLU A 212 16.19 8.50 16.10
N THR A 213 16.85 7.41 15.71
CA THR A 213 16.18 6.12 15.42
C THR A 213 16.64 4.97 16.31
N HIS A 214 17.40 5.27 17.37
CA HIS A 214 18.09 4.34 18.28
C HIS A 214 19.26 3.57 17.67
N LYS A 215 19.41 3.61 16.35
CA LYS A 215 20.49 2.99 15.59
C LYS A 215 20.98 3.96 14.51
N PRO A 216 22.26 3.90 14.11
CA PRO A 216 22.75 4.76 13.04
C PRO A 216 22.25 4.29 11.67
N THR A 217 22.40 5.14 10.66
CA THR A 217 21.96 4.88 9.28
C THR A 217 22.54 3.58 8.72
N GLU A 218 23.82 3.31 8.98
CA GLU A 218 24.53 2.11 8.51
C GLU A 218 23.89 0.82 9.01
N HIS A 219 23.43 0.80 10.27
CA HIS A 219 22.74 -0.36 10.82
C HIS A 219 21.47 -0.67 10.02
N TRP A 220 20.66 0.35 9.71
CA TRP A 220 19.43 0.14 8.97
C TRP A 220 19.69 -0.28 7.53
N LEU A 221 20.73 0.27 6.88
CA LEU A 221 21.18 -0.16 5.56
C LEU A 221 21.62 -1.64 5.54
N GLU A 222 22.32 -2.09 6.57
CA GLU A 222 22.66 -3.52 6.75
C GLU A 222 21.39 -4.38 6.95
N GLN A 223 20.40 -3.88 7.70
CA GLN A 223 19.12 -4.59 7.86
C GLN A 223 18.33 -4.71 6.56
N ILE A 224 18.36 -3.71 5.67
CA ILE A 224 17.76 -3.81 4.32
C ILE A 224 18.39 -4.99 3.57
N THR A 225 19.73 -5.02 3.48
CA THR A 225 20.48 -6.08 2.79
C THR A 225 20.19 -7.46 3.39
N LEU A 226 20.18 -7.57 4.72
CA LEU A 226 19.91 -8.82 5.44
C LEU A 226 18.51 -9.36 5.12
N LEU A 227 17.48 -8.51 5.29
CA LEU A 227 16.09 -8.91 5.10
C LEU A 227 15.80 -9.22 3.62
N ARG A 228 16.36 -8.46 2.68
CA ARG A 228 16.22 -8.79 1.25
C ARG A 228 16.93 -10.10 0.91
N GLY A 229 18.13 -10.34 1.46
CA GLY A 229 18.84 -11.62 1.30
C GLY A 229 17.99 -12.82 1.71
N GLN A 230 17.35 -12.75 2.87
CA GLN A 230 16.41 -13.78 3.33
C GLN A 230 15.23 -13.96 2.36
N ARG A 231 14.68 -12.86 1.81
CA ARG A 231 13.62 -12.94 0.80
C ARG A 231 14.07 -13.59 -0.50
N ILE A 232 15.31 -13.37 -0.93
CA ILE A 232 15.87 -14.03 -2.10
C ILE A 232 15.93 -15.54 -1.86
N GLU A 233 16.42 -15.97 -0.69
CA GLU A 233 16.46 -17.39 -0.31
C GLU A 233 15.06 -18.03 -0.24
N GLU A 234 14.07 -17.30 0.29
CA GLU A 234 12.69 -17.79 0.42
C GLU A 234 11.93 -17.89 -0.91
N THR A 235 12.29 -17.08 -1.90
CA THR A 235 11.52 -16.93 -3.14
C THR A 235 12.26 -17.36 -4.40
N ASP A 236 13.55 -17.63 -4.31
CA ASP A 236 14.45 -17.83 -5.46
C ASP A 236 14.37 -16.68 -6.49
N ASN A 237 14.07 -15.47 -6.01
CA ASN A 237 13.89 -14.29 -6.85
C ASN A 237 14.81 -13.14 -6.41
N VAL A 238 15.83 -12.87 -7.23
CA VAL A 238 16.81 -11.80 -6.99
C VAL A 238 16.23 -10.39 -7.14
N ASP A 239 15.09 -10.23 -7.83
CA ASP A 239 14.41 -8.95 -8.04
C ASP A 239 13.40 -8.62 -6.93
N VAL A 240 13.33 -9.44 -5.88
CA VAL A 240 12.39 -9.27 -4.77
C VAL A 240 12.70 -7.99 -3.97
N CYS A 241 11.65 -7.32 -3.49
CA CYS A 241 11.73 -6.12 -2.65
C CYS A 241 12.50 -4.93 -3.26
N SER A 242 12.47 -4.76 -4.59
CA SER A 242 13.00 -3.58 -5.29
C SER A 242 14.50 -3.37 -5.04
N PRO A 243 15.38 -4.20 -5.63
CA PRO A 243 16.82 -4.14 -5.35
C PRO A 243 17.46 -2.79 -5.71
N ASP A 244 16.91 -2.08 -6.69
CA ASP A 244 17.30 -0.72 -7.05
C ASP A 244 17.18 0.27 -5.88
N MET A 245 16.10 0.20 -5.10
CA MET A 245 15.89 1.06 -3.94
C MET A 245 16.98 0.84 -2.88
N GLU A 246 17.35 -0.42 -2.62
CA GLU A 246 18.46 -0.74 -1.70
C GLU A 246 19.78 -0.15 -2.21
N TYR A 247 20.12 -0.38 -3.47
CA TYR A 247 21.40 0.06 -4.02
C TYR A 247 21.52 1.59 -4.05
N ILE A 248 20.43 2.29 -4.39
CA ILE A 248 20.38 3.74 -4.35
C ILE A 248 20.46 4.24 -2.90
N ALA A 249 19.77 3.60 -1.95
CA ALA A 249 19.86 3.95 -0.54
C ALA A 249 21.28 3.83 0.00
N HIS A 250 21.96 2.71 -0.27
CA HIS A 250 23.36 2.54 0.09
C HIS A 250 24.27 3.56 -0.59
N TYR A 251 24.09 3.81 -1.89
CA TYR A 251 24.90 4.81 -2.59
C TYR A 251 24.75 6.21 -1.99
N THR A 252 23.52 6.65 -1.72
CA THR A 252 23.23 8.01 -1.23
C THR A 252 23.50 8.21 0.26
N MET A 253 23.41 7.14 1.06
CA MET A 253 23.51 7.23 2.53
C MET A 253 24.76 6.57 3.13
N HIS A 254 25.49 5.74 2.38
CA HIS A 254 26.71 5.05 2.81
C HIS A 254 27.97 5.50 2.04
N GLY A 255 28.02 6.77 1.60
CA GLY A 255 29.26 7.39 1.12
C GLY A 255 29.58 7.24 -0.36
N PHE A 256 28.59 7.09 -1.25
CA PHE A 256 28.74 7.12 -2.70
C PHE A 256 29.73 6.08 -3.29
N GLU A 257 29.83 4.92 -2.66
CA GLU A 257 30.74 3.85 -3.14
C GLU A 257 30.32 3.31 -4.51
N GLN A 258 31.30 3.21 -5.43
CA GLN A 258 31.09 2.75 -6.82
C GLN A 258 30.45 1.36 -6.92
N LYS A 259 30.73 0.46 -5.96
CA LYS A 259 30.18 -0.91 -5.93
C LYS A 259 28.65 -0.94 -6.00
N TRP A 260 27.97 0.08 -5.47
CA TRP A 260 26.51 0.17 -5.49
C TRP A 260 25.98 0.63 -6.84
N LEU A 261 26.72 1.50 -7.53
CA LEU A 261 26.41 1.87 -8.92
C LEU A 261 26.63 0.70 -9.87
N ASP A 262 27.66 -0.13 -9.65
CA ASP A 262 27.91 -1.32 -10.45
C ASP A 262 26.76 -2.33 -10.29
N LYS A 263 26.29 -2.55 -9.06
CA LYS A 263 25.09 -3.37 -8.78
C LYS A 263 23.84 -2.77 -9.42
N LEU A 264 23.65 -1.46 -9.33
CA LEU A 264 22.52 -0.76 -9.92
C LEU A 264 22.51 -0.90 -11.46
N ALA A 265 23.67 -0.79 -12.10
CA ALA A 265 23.84 -0.96 -13.55
C ALA A 265 23.63 -2.40 -14.02
N SER A 266 23.81 -3.40 -13.14
CA SER A 266 23.54 -4.81 -13.45
C SER A 266 22.06 -5.20 -13.42
N LEU A 267 21.17 -4.33 -12.93
CA LEU A 267 19.74 -4.64 -12.85
C LEU A 267 19.11 -4.72 -14.24
N ASN A 268 18.38 -5.81 -14.49
CA ASN A 268 17.63 -5.99 -15.73
C ASN A 268 16.20 -5.46 -15.57
N ILE A 269 16.03 -4.14 -15.67
CA ILE A 269 14.71 -3.51 -15.60
C ILE A 269 14.09 -3.49 -17.00
N ASN A 270 12.96 -4.21 -17.18
CA ASN A 270 12.23 -4.22 -18.44
C ASN A 270 11.74 -2.81 -18.83
N LYS A 271 12.28 -2.29 -19.94
CA LYS A 271 12.01 -0.94 -20.47
C LYS A 271 10.76 -0.87 -21.34
N ASP A 272 10.28 -2.00 -21.84
CA ASP A 272 9.13 -2.09 -22.76
C ASP A 272 7.79 -2.06 -22.02
N ASN A 273 7.82 -2.17 -20.69
CA ASN A 273 6.66 -2.01 -19.84
C ASN A 273 6.48 -0.53 -19.47
N THR A 274 5.37 0.09 -19.89
CA THR A 274 5.04 1.51 -19.61
C THR A 274 5.02 1.84 -18.12
N THR A 275 4.72 0.87 -17.25
CA THR A 275 4.76 1.06 -15.78
C THR A 275 6.17 1.10 -15.21
N ARG A 276 7.15 0.55 -15.94
CA ARG A 276 8.55 0.42 -15.51
C ARG A 276 9.52 1.24 -16.35
N SER A 277 9.12 1.72 -17.51
CA SER A 277 9.97 2.50 -18.44
C SER A 277 10.52 3.76 -17.77
N GLY A 278 9.70 4.50 -17.02
CA GLY A 278 10.15 5.65 -16.23
C GLY A 278 11.17 5.28 -15.14
N ARG A 279 10.96 4.17 -14.43
CA ARG A 279 11.90 3.70 -13.39
C ARG A 279 13.22 3.19 -13.99
N ALA A 280 13.18 2.49 -15.12
CA ALA A 280 14.37 2.05 -15.83
C ALA A 280 15.21 3.23 -16.32
N SER A 281 14.56 4.25 -16.89
CA SER A 281 15.20 5.51 -17.27
C SER A 281 15.77 6.25 -16.05
N TRP A 282 15.07 6.22 -14.91
CA TRP A 282 15.54 6.83 -13.67
C TRP A 282 16.84 6.20 -13.20
N VAL A 283 16.85 4.88 -13.07
CA VAL A 283 18.04 4.11 -12.68
C VAL A 283 19.23 4.37 -13.60
N ALA A 284 19.00 4.47 -14.92
CA ALA A 284 20.05 4.74 -15.90
C ALA A 284 20.66 6.15 -15.78
N ASN A 285 19.86 7.15 -15.40
CA ASN A 285 20.30 8.55 -15.36
C ASN A 285 20.70 9.02 -13.95
N PHE A 286 20.27 8.32 -12.89
CA PHE A 286 20.38 8.75 -11.49
C PHE A 286 21.82 9.11 -11.08
N ALA A 287 22.79 8.24 -11.39
CA ALA A 287 24.18 8.42 -10.98
C ALA A 287 24.80 9.67 -11.60
N ASN A 288 24.55 9.91 -12.89
CA ASN A 288 25.20 10.96 -13.67
C ASN A 288 24.49 12.32 -13.57
N ALA A 289 23.21 12.34 -13.21
CA ALA A 289 22.44 13.58 -13.09
C ALA A 289 23.04 14.53 -12.04
N GLN A 290 23.39 15.74 -12.47
CA GLN A 290 23.95 16.80 -11.61
C GLN A 290 22.88 17.77 -11.10
N SER A 291 21.69 17.76 -11.70
CA SER A 291 20.54 18.59 -11.30
C SER A 291 19.23 17.93 -11.71
N LEU A 292 18.14 18.36 -11.08
CA LEU A 292 16.78 17.90 -11.28
C LEU A 292 16.31 18.11 -12.72
N ASN A 293 16.78 19.18 -13.38
CA ASN A 293 16.45 19.47 -14.77
C ASN A 293 16.86 18.33 -15.72
N VAL A 294 17.98 17.64 -15.42
CA VAL A 294 18.42 16.47 -16.20
C VAL A 294 17.45 15.29 -16.04
N LEU A 295 16.83 15.17 -14.86
CA LEU A 295 15.94 14.07 -14.50
C LEU A 295 14.47 14.35 -14.79
N THR A 296 14.08 15.60 -15.07
CA THR A 296 12.68 15.97 -15.33
C THR A 296 12.07 15.15 -16.47
N PRO A 297 12.72 14.96 -17.65
CA PRO A 297 12.17 14.12 -18.71
C PRO A 297 11.96 12.66 -18.29
N THR A 298 12.73 12.18 -17.30
CA THR A 298 12.60 10.81 -16.78
C THR A 298 11.44 10.68 -15.80
N LEU A 299 11.20 11.71 -14.99
CA LEU A 299 10.06 11.78 -14.08
C LEU A 299 8.73 11.87 -14.84
N ASP A 300 8.72 12.58 -15.98
CA ASP A 300 7.55 12.70 -16.85
C ASP A 300 7.12 11.36 -17.47
N LEU A 301 8.06 10.41 -17.61
CA LEU A 301 7.77 9.04 -18.06
C LEU A 301 7.12 8.16 -16.97
N MET A 302 7.16 8.57 -15.70
CA MET A 302 6.47 7.84 -14.63
C MET A 302 4.98 8.20 -14.67
N TYR A 303 4.11 7.20 -14.72
CA TYR A 303 2.68 7.43 -14.93
C TYR A 303 1.90 7.85 -13.67
N ASP A 304 2.45 7.64 -12.47
CA ASP A 304 1.83 8.04 -11.21
C ASP A 304 2.79 8.85 -10.32
N ASP A 305 2.18 9.68 -9.47
CA ASP A 305 2.89 10.60 -8.59
C ASP A 305 3.60 9.87 -7.45
N HIS A 306 3.14 8.68 -7.04
CA HIS A 306 3.84 7.89 -6.03
C HIS A 306 5.26 7.52 -6.49
N ARG A 307 5.44 7.03 -7.72
CA ARG A 307 6.78 6.75 -8.26
C ARG A 307 7.62 8.00 -8.43
N ARG A 308 7.02 9.11 -8.89
CA ARG A 308 7.73 10.39 -9.02
C ARG A 308 8.25 10.89 -7.66
N CYS A 309 7.41 10.82 -6.63
CA CYS A 309 7.76 11.24 -5.28
C CYS A 309 8.83 10.37 -4.64
N SER A 310 8.75 9.04 -4.82
CA SER A 310 9.82 8.13 -4.38
C SER A 310 11.15 8.40 -5.08
N ALA A 311 11.14 8.59 -6.40
CA ALA A 311 12.35 8.91 -7.16
C ALA A 311 12.97 10.23 -6.70
N ILE A 312 12.16 11.27 -6.52
CA ILE A 312 12.68 12.57 -6.10
C ILE A 312 13.25 12.57 -4.68
N GLU A 313 12.68 11.78 -3.77
CA GLU A 313 13.30 11.59 -2.46
C GLU A 313 14.72 11.00 -2.58
N GLU A 314 14.93 10.02 -3.46
CA GLU A 314 16.28 9.46 -3.71
C GLU A 314 17.25 10.54 -4.21
N PHE A 315 16.79 11.41 -5.10
CA PHE A 315 17.61 12.49 -5.62
C PHE A 315 17.84 13.60 -4.58
N ALA A 316 16.88 13.83 -3.67
CA ALA A 316 17.08 14.71 -2.52
C ALA A 316 18.15 14.16 -1.57
N LEU A 317 18.15 12.84 -1.31
CA LEU A 317 19.18 12.17 -0.50
C LEU A 317 20.56 12.30 -1.14
N LYS A 318 20.68 12.16 -2.47
CA LYS A 318 21.92 12.43 -3.22
C LYS A 318 22.40 13.87 -3.02
N ASN A 319 21.48 14.82 -2.86
CA ASN A 319 21.75 16.25 -2.77
C ASN A 319 21.59 16.83 -1.35
N LYS A 320 21.66 16.01 -0.28
CA LYS A 320 21.34 16.41 1.11
C LYS A 320 22.09 17.63 1.69
N GLY A 321 23.16 18.08 1.05
CA GLY A 321 23.92 19.29 1.43
C GLY A 321 23.87 20.44 0.41
N ASN A 322 23.10 20.30 -0.67
CA ASN A 322 22.99 21.30 -1.73
C ASN A 322 21.66 22.04 -1.63
N LYS A 323 21.65 23.18 -0.92
CA LYS A 323 20.42 23.94 -0.63
C LYS A 323 19.68 24.37 -1.91
N VAL A 324 20.40 24.88 -2.91
CA VAL A 324 19.83 25.34 -4.18
C VAL A 324 19.07 24.19 -4.87
N GLU A 325 19.68 23.01 -4.92
CA GLU A 325 19.06 21.84 -5.55
C GLU A 325 17.86 21.33 -4.73
N LEU A 326 17.97 21.33 -3.40
CA LEU A 326 16.88 20.93 -2.51
C LEU A 326 15.67 21.88 -2.59
N ASP A 327 15.88 23.16 -2.86
CA ASP A 327 14.79 24.12 -3.10
C ASP A 327 14.06 23.82 -4.42
N LEU A 328 14.79 23.45 -5.49
CA LEU A 328 14.19 22.99 -6.75
C LEU A 328 13.40 21.69 -6.57
N ILE A 329 13.98 20.72 -5.88
CA ILE A 329 13.35 19.44 -5.54
C ILE A 329 12.09 19.66 -4.71
N HIS A 330 12.16 20.49 -3.67
CA HIS A 330 11.01 20.84 -2.85
C HIS A 330 9.90 21.50 -3.69
N SER A 331 10.25 22.42 -4.59
CA SER A 331 9.28 23.07 -5.48
C SER A 331 8.61 22.06 -6.42
N TYR A 332 9.36 21.11 -6.98
CA TYR A 332 8.79 20.08 -7.85
C TYR A 332 7.82 19.20 -7.07
N ILE A 333 8.26 18.62 -5.95
CA ILE A 333 7.46 17.63 -5.21
C ILE A 333 6.21 18.25 -4.57
N SER A 334 6.21 19.56 -4.32
CA SER A 334 5.04 20.31 -3.82
C SER A 334 3.93 20.46 -4.86
N ASN A 335 4.22 20.25 -6.15
CA ASN A 335 3.23 20.30 -7.23
C ASN A 335 2.61 18.94 -7.56
N LEU A 336 3.05 17.87 -6.90
CA LEU A 336 2.50 16.53 -7.05
C LEU A 336 1.40 16.26 -6.02
N ASP A 337 0.59 15.23 -6.27
CA ASP A 337 -0.53 14.86 -5.40
C ASP A 337 -0.07 14.60 -3.95
N PRO A 338 -0.52 15.41 -2.97
CA PRO A 338 -0.11 15.24 -1.58
C PRO A 338 -0.51 13.88 -1.01
N GLU A 339 -1.60 13.25 -1.48
CA GLU A 339 -2.03 11.93 -0.99
C GLU A 339 -0.93 10.87 -1.19
N HIS A 340 -0.23 10.92 -2.33
CA HIS A 340 0.84 9.98 -2.66
C HIS A 340 2.23 10.45 -2.17
N CYS A 341 2.37 11.74 -1.89
CA CYS A 341 3.67 12.39 -1.75
C CYS A 341 4.01 12.85 -0.33
N ALA A 342 3.05 12.90 0.60
CA ALA A 342 3.23 13.53 1.91
C ALA A 342 4.45 13.04 2.70
N THR A 343 4.71 11.73 2.70
CA THR A 343 5.89 11.16 3.40
C THR A 343 7.20 11.61 2.75
N TYR A 344 7.27 11.57 1.42
CA TYR A 344 8.44 12.01 0.65
C TYR A 344 8.67 13.53 0.77
N GLN A 345 7.60 14.32 0.74
CA GLN A 345 7.63 15.76 0.97
C GLN A 345 8.17 16.08 2.37
N ALA A 346 7.75 15.31 3.40
CA ALA A 346 8.26 15.47 4.76
C ALA A 346 9.76 15.18 4.88
N THR A 347 10.28 14.18 4.15
CA THR A 347 11.73 13.94 4.05
C THR A 347 12.45 15.09 3.36
N VAL A 348 11.97 15.50 2.18
CA VAL A 348 12.59 16.57 1.38
C VAL A 348 12.66 17.88 2.16
N ALA A 349 11.57 18.25 2.84
CA ALA A 349 11.54 19.42 3.71
C ALA A 349 12.61 19.34 4.80
N ARG A 350 12.75 18.18 5.45
CA ARG A 350 13.76 17.96 6.50
C ARG A 350 15.19 18.10 5.97
N LEU A 351 15.50 17.50 4.82
CA LEU A 351 16.81 17.63 4.18
C LEU A 351 17.10 19.08 3.78
N ARG A 352 16.11 19.77 3.21
CA ARG A 352 16.21 21.18 2.84
C ARG A 352 16.48 22.06 4.06
N ASP A 353 15.85 21.80 5.19
CA ASP A 353 16.02 22.60 6.41
C ASP A 353 17.40 22.35 7.08
N LEU A 354 18.00 21.17 6.87
CA LEU A 354 19.35 20.83 7.33
C LEU A 354 20.47 21.36 6.42
N ALA A 355 20.18 21.62 5.14
CA ALA A 355 21.17 22.15 4.22
C ALA A 355 21.53 23.60 4.54
N VAL A 356 22.82 23.84 4.76
CA VAL A 356 23.38 25.19 4.98
C VAL A 356 23.41 25.94 3.64
N PRO A 357 23.16 27.27 3.61
CA PRO A 357 23.21 28.09 2.40
C PRO A 357 24.52 28.06 1.63
#